data_AF-A0A8T4Y0I5-F1
#
_entry.id   AF-A0A8T4Y0I5-F1
#
_cell.length_a   1.000
_cell.length_b   1.000
_cell.length_c   1.000
_cell.angle_alpha   90.00
_cell.angle_beta   90.00
_cell.angle_gamma   90.00
#
_symmetry.space_group_name_H-M   'P 1'
#
loop_
_entity.id
_entity.type
_entity.pdbx_description
1 polymer ?
#
loop_
_entity_poly.entity_id
_entity_poly.type
_entity_poly.pdbx_seq_one_letter_code
_entity_poly.pdbx_strand_id
1 'polypeptide(L)'
;MTSPVGGIIGYGVIQTKFRQDKPLWPQEVKEGRIMWPFRFEFDVSYCLPQDRWRSDKVVFKKLIPRGFQPISGELANQVIQKLYPQAKVAEAEKARPVEKEASLHEEVKEKLLEIGRLQKMVSESEYDMDGGKLDVVWRRVKKGFPTYVFEIQVGGDLYHAIGKLKHAHDLWNSNIFLITTKNEVAKAQELLSGTFHEIERKIRVIEIEKINELFKLKKAYKDFEYQLGIS
;
A
#
# COMPACT_ATOMS: atom_id res chain seq x y z
N MET A 1 -16.95 -5.62 31.53
CA MET A 1 -15.67 -6.34 31.37
C MET A 1 -15.81 -7.32 30.23
N THR A 2 -15.41 -6.94 29.01
CA THR A 2 -15.34 -7.85 27.88
C THR A 2 -14.00 -8.56 27.94
N SER A 3 -13.98 -9.83 28.37
CA SER A 3 -12.75 -10.62 28.35
C SER A 3 -12.16 -10.59 26.94
N PRO A 4 -10.87 -10.24 26.78
CA PRO A 4 -10.19 -10.42 25.51
C PRO A 4 -10.20 -11.92 25.18
N VAL A 5 -10.10 -12.20 23.88
CA VAL A 5 -10.17 -13.52 23.29
C VAL A 5 -9.30 -14.52 24.08
N GLY A 6 -9.90 -15.58 24.63
CA GLY A 6 -9.20 -16.60 25.43
C GLY A 6 -8.38 -17.60 24.61
N GLY A 7 -7.66 -17.13 23.59
CA GLY A 7 -6.89 -17.97 22.67
C GLY A 7 -5.94 -17.16 21.81
N ILE A 8 -5.07 -17.86 21.08
CA ILE A 8 -4.08 -17.25 20.19
C ILE A 8 -4.76 -16.90 18.87
N ILE A 9 -4.64 -15.64 18.47
CA ILE A 9 -5.28 -15.08 17.27
C ILE A 9 -4.29 -14.68 16.18
N GLY A 10 -2.99 -14.65 16.51
CA GLY A 10 -1.95 -14.18 15.60
C GLY A 10 -0.56 -14.32 16.19
N TYR A 11 0.44 -14.02 15.37
CA TYR A 11 1.84 -13.96 15.76
C TYR A 11 2.56 -12.85 14.99
N GLY A 12 3.68 -12.39 15.54
CA GLY A 12 4.46 -11.29 14.97
C GLY A 12 5.89 -11.28 15.48
N VAL A 13 6.71 -10.44 14.85
CA VAL A 13 8.13 -10.28 15.17
C VAL A 13 8.31 -8.97 15.91
N ILE A 14 8.88 -9.03 17.11
CA ILE A 14 9.19 -7.82 17.89
C ILE A 14 10.34 -7.09 17.20
N GLN A 15 10.11 -5.82 16.87
CA GLN A 15 11.09 -4.95 16.23
C GLN A 15 11.96 -4.23 17.25
N THR A 16 11.36 -3.59 18.24
CA THR A 16 12.09 -2.78 19.24
C THR A 16 11.35 -2.73 20.57
N LYS A 17 12.07 -2.59 21.68
CA LYS A 17 11.53 -2.41 23.04
C LYS A 17 12.01 -1.06 23.59
N PHE A 18 11.12 -0.28 24.17
CA PHE A 18 11.44 1.06 24.66
C PHE A 18 10.59 1.44 25.88
N ARG A 19 11.02 2.49 26.59
CA ARG A 19 10.25 3.14 27.66
C ARG A 19 9.61 4.40 27.09
N GLN A 20 8.32 4.62 27.36
CA GLN A 20 7.60 5.80 26.87
C GLN A 20 6.91 6.55 28.00
N ASP A 21 7.10 7.87 27.98
CA ASP A 21 6.54 8.77 28.99
C ASP A 21 5.25 9.46 28.53
N LYS A 22 4.53 8.87 27.57
CA LYS A 22 3.25 9.38 27.05
C LYS A 22 2.11 8.41 27.40
N PRO A 23 0.98 8.90 27.93
CA PRO A 23 -0.21 8.09 28.19
C PRO A 23 -0.86 7.72 26.85
N LEU A 24 -0.99 6.42 26.57
CA LEU A 24 -1.65 5.92 25.35
C LEU A 24 -2.88 5.07 25.67
N TRP A 25 -2.91 4.43 26.84
CA TRP A 25 -4.05 3.63 27.23
C TRP A 25 -5.20 4.54 27.68
N PRO A 26 -6.48 4.21 27.38
CA PRO A 26 -7.63 5.02 27.78
C PRO A 26 -7.64 5.38 29.27
N GLN A 27 -7.16 4.46 30.13
CA GLN A 27 -7.05 4.69 31.56
C GLN A 27 -5.88 5.64 31.93
N GLU A 28 -4.73 5.53 31.27
CA GLU A 28 -3.60 6.45 31.48
C GLU A 28 -3.96 7.88 31.06
N VAL A 29 -4.67 8.02 29.94
CA VAL A 29 -5.13 9.32 29.43
C VAL A 29 -6.13 9.95 30.40
N LYS A 30 -7.07 9.16 30.92
CA LYS A 30 -8.07 9.63 31.88
C LYS A 30 -7.47 10.04 33.23
N GLU A 31 -6.48 9.29 33.71
CA GLU A 31 -5.86 9.50 35.03
C GLU A 31 -4.63 10.42 34.98
N GLY A 32 -4.17 10.83 33.79
CA GLY A 32 -3.01 11.71 33.60
C GLY A 32 -1.68 11.13 34.08
N ARG A 33 -1.62 9.82 34.32
CA ARG A 33 -0.46 9.12 34.89
C ARG A 33 -0.13 7.88 34.07
N ILE A 34 1.15 7.55 34.01
CA ILE A 34 1.66 6.42 33.24
C ILE A 34 1.66 5.19 34.15
N MET A 35 0.95 4.16 33.73
CA MET A 35 0.86 2.90 34.47
C MET A 35 1.69 1.80 33.81
N TRP A 36 1.85 1.85 32.48
CA TRP A 36 2.59 0.85 31.72
C TRP A 36 3.66 1.53 30.84
N PRO A 37 4.82 1.90 31.43
CA PRO A 37 5.84 2.67 30.73
C PRO A 37 6.67 1.83 29.73
N PHE A 38 6.72 0.50 29.88
CA PHE A 38 7.48 -0.37 28.99
C PHE A 38 6.62 -0.82 27.81
N ARG A 39 7.09 -0.56 26.58
CA ARG A 39 6.40 -0.84 25.32
C ARG A 39 7.33 -1.54 24.33
N PHE A 40 6.72 -2.10 23.28
CA PHE A 40 7.44 -2.65 22.15
C PHE A 40 6.67 -2.41 20.86
N GLU A 41 7.40 -2.30 19.77
CA GLU A 41 6.90 -2.34 18.40
C GLU A 41 7.09 -3.74 17.84
N PHE A 42 6.16 -4.17 17.00
CA PHE A 42 6.21 -5.48 16.37
C PHE A 42 5.49 -5.47 15.03
N ASP A 43 6.01 -6.26 14.10
CA ASP A 43 5.35 -6.52 12.82
C ASP A 43 4.43 -7.73 12.96
N VAL A 44 3.18 -7.55 12.55
CA VAL A 44 2.20 -8.63 12.55
C VAL A 44 2.49 -9.54 11.36
N SER A 45 3.00 -10.73 11.62
CA SER A 45 3.22 -11.74 10.59
C SER A 45 1.90 -12.38 10.16
N TYR A 46 1.00 -12.61 11.12
CA TYR A 46 -0.35 -13.12 10.85
C TYR A 46 -1.30 -12.73 11.98
N CYS A 47 -2.52 -12.33 11.64
CA CYS A 47 -3.60 -12.14 12.61
C CYS A 47 -4.93 -12.49 11.96
N LEU A 48 -5.77 -13.22 12.69
CA LEU A 48 -7.14 -13.48 12.28
C LEU A 48 -7.92 -12.16 12.14
N PRO A 49 -8.84 -12.05 11.17
CA PRO A 49 -9.84 -10.97 11.15
C PRO A 49 -10.64 -10.92 12.47
N GLN A 50 -10.98 -9.72 12.93
CA GLN A 50 -11.58 -9.50 14.26
C GLN A 50 -12.91 -10.26 14.48
N ASP A 51 -13.70 -10.40 13.42
CA ASP A 51 -14.95 -11.17 13.39
C ASP A 51 -14.71 -12.67 13.67
N ARG A 52 -13.53 -13.19 13.34
CA ARG A 52 -13.16 -14.61 13.51
C ARG A 52 -12.39 -14.89 14.79
N TRP A 53 -12.10 -13.87 15.60
CA TRP A 53 -11.37 -14.05 16.84
C TRP A 53 -12.07 -14.98 17.84
N ARG A 54 -13.41 -15.05 17.82
CA ARG A 54 -14.14 -15.91 18.76
C ARG A 54 -14.20 -17.36 18.30
N SER A 55 -14.32 -17.59 17.00
CA SER A 55 -14.54 -18.90 16.36
C SER A 55 -13.24 -19.63 16.03
N ASP A 56 -12.25 -18.90 15.50
CA ASP A 56 -11.08 -19.48 14.82
C ASP A 56 -9.80 -19.39 15.66
N LYS A 57 -9.90 -18.85 16.89
CA LYS A 57 -8.78 -18.77 17.83
C LYS A 57 -8.21 -20.16 18.12
N VAL A 58 -6.90 -20.24 18.24
CA VAL A 58 -6.23 -21.47 18.61
C VAL A 58 -6.07 -21.51 20.13
N VAL A 59 -6.72 -22.48 20.77
CA VAL A 59 -6.64 -22.71 22.21
C VAL A 59 -5.64 -23.84 22.49
N PHE A 60 -4.56 -23.53 23.19
CA PHE A 60 -3.58 -24.52 23.64
C PHE A 60 -3.66 -24.70 25.15
N LYS A 61 -4.14 -25.87 25.61
CA LYS A 61 -4.30 -26.19 27.03
C LYS A 61 -2.98 -26.13 27.84
N LYS A 62 -1.82 -26.30 27.17
CA LYS A 62 -0.50 -26.22 27.79
C LYS A 62 0.02 -24.78 27.97
N LEU A 63 -0.62 -23.79 27.33
CA LEU A 63 -0.26 -22.39 27.47
C LEU A 63 -1.18 -21.77 28.53
N ILE A 64 -0.62 -21.49 29.70
CA ILE A 64 -1.30 -20.75 30.74
C ILE A 64 -1.03 -19.27 30.45
N PRO A 65 -2.04 -18.45 30.10
CA PRO A 65 -1.82 -17.05 29.77
C PRO A 65 -1.46 -16.25 31.03
N ARG A 66 -0.17 -16.25 31.40
CA ARG A 66 0.41 -15.44 32.48
C ARG A 66 1.54 -14.59 31.93
N GLY A 67 1.21 -13.40 31.41
CA GLY A 67 2.19 -12.45 30.91
C GLY A 67 3.01 -12.98 29.72
N PHE A 68 4.21 -12.43 29.54
CA PHE A 68 5.15 -12.86 28.50
C PHE A 68 5.94 -14.08 28.95
N GLN A 69 5.54 -15.26 28.49
CA GLN A 69 6.26 -16.51 28.76
C GLN A 69 7.00 -16.99 27.51
N PRO A 70 8.29 -17.35 27.62
CA PRO A 70 8.97 -18.04 26.53
C PRO A 70 8.35 -19.42 26.33
N ILE A 71 8.21 -19.83 25.08
CA ILE A 71 7.69 -21.15 24.69
C ILE A 71 8.73 -21.87 23.84
N SER A 72 8.71 -23.21 23.83
CA SER A 72 9.64 -23.97 23.00
C SER A 72 9.35 -23.74 21.52
N GLY A 73 10.41 -23.78 20.68
CA GLY A 73 10.28 -23.62 19.23
C GLY A 73 9.33 -24.64 18.60
N GLU A 74 9.33 -25.88 19.09
CA GLU A 74 8.39 -26.92 18.66
C GLU A 74 6.93 -26.55 18.94
N LEU A 75 6.64 -26.02 20.13
CA LEU A 75 5.29 -25.59 20.50
C LEU A 75 4.87 -24.37 19.69
N ALA A 76 5.78 -23.42 19.47
CA ALA A 76 5.56 -22.25 18.61
C ALA A 76 5.20 -22.68 17.18
N ASN A 77 5.96 -23.63 16.60
CA ASN A 77 5.69 -24.16 15.28
C ASN A 77 4.34 -24.87 15.19
N GLN A 78 3.94 -25.63 16.21
CA GLN A 78 2.60 -26.26 16.26
C GLN A 78 1.46 -25.23 16.33
N VAL A 79 1.66 -24.11 17.03
CA VAL A 79 0.69 -23.01 17.09
C VAL A 79 0.56 -22.35 15.73
N ILE A 80 1.70 -22.01 15.11
CA ILE A 80 1.76 -21.40 13.78
C ILE A 80 1.08 -22.33 12.77
N GLN A 81 1.43 -23.62 12.75
CA GLN A 81 0.83 -24.64 11.88
C GLN A 81 -0.66 -24.90 12.10
N LYS A 82 -1.27 -24.44 13.21
CA LYS A 82 -2.72 -24.52 13.42
C LYS A 82 -3.45 -23.23 13.03
N LEU A 83 -2.75 -22.10 13.07
CA LEU A 83 -3.22 -20.84 12.50
C LEU A 83 -3.13 -20.86 10.96
N TYR A 84 -2.10 -21.50 10.42
CA TYR A 84 -1.76 -21.59 8.99
C TYR A 84 -2.70 -22.43 8.08
N PRO A 85 -3.39 -23.51 8.51
CA PRO A 85 -4.30 -24.28 7.66
C PRO A 85 -5.56 -23.48 7.34
N GLN A 86 -5.99 -22.60 8.25
CA GLN A 86 -7.06 -21.62 8.02
C GLN A 86 -6.55 -20.39 7.26
N ALA A 87 -5.26 -20.06 7.41
CA ALA A 87 -4.61 -19.06 6.59
C ALA A 87 -4.60 -19.45 5.11
N LYS A 88 -4.35 -20.71 4.71
CA LYS A 88 -4.41 -21.11 3.28
C LYS A 88 -5.77 -20.89 2.60
N VAL A 89 -6.88 -21.04 3.32
CA VAL A 89 -8.22 -20.82 2.75
C VAL A 89 -8.51 -19.32 2.64
N ALA A 90 -8.11 -18.54 3.65
CA ALA A 90 -8.20 -17.09 3.63
C ALA A 90 -7.17 -16.41 2.69
N GLU A 91 -6.00 -17.02 2.49
CA GLU A 91 -4.95 -16.61 1.56
C GLU A 91 -5.32 -17.03 0.14
N ALA A 92 -5.97 -18.17 -0.12
CA ALA A 92 -6.49 -18.45 -1.46
C ALA A 92 -7.63 -17.50 -1.86
N GLU A 93 -8.39 -16.98 -0.88
CA GLU A 93 -9.41 -15.94 -1.09
C GLU A 93 -8.82 -14.52 -1.16
N LYS A 94 -7.70 -14.23 -0.47
CA LYS A 94 -6.98 -12.93 -0.49
C LYS A 94 -5.88 -12.80 -1.56
N ALA A 95 -5.27 -13.90 -1.99
CA ALA A 95 -4.27 -13.93 -3.06
C ALA A 95 -4.90 -13.69 -4.43
N ARG A 96 -6.18 -14.06 -4.61
CA ARG A 96 -6.90 -13.77 -5.87
C ARG A 96 -7.06 -12.27 -6.16
N PRO A 97 -7.37 -11.40 -5.16
CA PRO A 97 -7.28 -9.95 -5.33
C PRO A 97 -5.84 -9.43 -5.42
N VAL A 98 -4.97 -9.78 -4.47
CA VAL A 98 -3.65 -9.13 -4.34
C VAL A 98 -2.70 -9.48 -5.48
N GLU A 99 -2.70 -10.72 -5.99
CA GLU A 99 -1.91 -11.06 -7.19
C GLU A 99 -2.45 -10.37 -8.45
N LYS A 100 -3.78 -10.21 -8.55
CA LYS A 100 -4.38 -9.47 -9.67
C LYS A 100 -4.11 -7.97 -9.58
N GLU A 101 -4.15 -7.40 -8.39
CA GLU A 101 -3.86 -5.99 -8.14
C GLU A 101 -2.39 -5.67 -8.44
N ALA A 102 -1.46 -6.48 -7.94
CA ALA A 102 -0.05 -6.38 -8.28
C ALA A 102 0.21 -6.58 -9.78
N SER A 103 -0.45 -7.57 -10.41
CA SER A 103 -0.35 -7.78 -11.86
C SER A 103 -0.89 -6.59 -12.66
N LEU A 104 -1.99 -5.96 -12.21
CA LEU A 104 -2.57 -4.81 -12.87
C LEU A 104 -1.72 -3.55 -12.69
N HIS A 105 -1.11 -3.37 -11.50
CA HIS A 105 -0.16 -2.27 -11.25
C HIS A 105 1.01 -2.33 -12.22
N GLU A 106 1.66 -3.49 -12.34
CA GLU A 106 2.78 -3.68 -13.26
C GLU A 106 2.35 -3.51 -14.72
N GLU A 107 1.19 -4.05 -15.13
CA GLU A 107 0.68 -3.89 -16.49
C GLU A 107 0.47 -2.41 -16.87
N VAL A 108 -0.11 -1.62 -15.96
CA VAL A 108 -0.33 -0.18 -16.18
C VAL A 108 1.00 0.57 -16.20
N LYS A 109 1.94 0.20 -15.34
CA LYS A 109 3.29 0.78 -15.29
C LYS A 109 4.02 0.60 -16.62
N GLU A 110 4.02 -0.62 -17.16
CA GLU A 110 4.62 -0.92 -18.47
C GLU A 110 3.98 -0.10 -19.60
N LYS A 111 2.64 0.00 -19.62
CA LYS A 111 1.92 0.81 -20.61
C LYS A 111 2.33 2.28 -20.53
N LEU A 112 2.44 2.86 -19.34
CA LEU A 112 2.87 4.26 -19.20
C LEU A 112 4.31 4.48 -19.68
N LEU A 113 5.21 3.54 -19.43
CA LEU A 113 6.57 3.61 -19.96
C LEU A 113 6.56 3.60 -21.49
N GLU A 114 5.77 2.72 -22.11
CA GLU A 114 5.66 2.65 -23.56
C GLU A 114 4.99 3.90 -24.15
N ILE A 115 3.90 4.40 -23.54
CA ILE A 115 3.25 5.65 -23.95
C ILE A 115 4.24 6.81 -23.94
N GLY A 116 5.05 6.96 -22.90
CA GLY A 116 6.03 8.03 -22.83
C GLY A 116 7.12 7.91 -23.90
N ARG A 117 7.58 6.68 -24.20
CA ARG A 117 8.50 6.43 -25.34
C ARG A 117 7.87 6.81 -26.68
N LEU A 118 6.60 6.46 -26.90
CA LEU A 118 5.85 6.85 -28.10
C LEU A 118 5.70 8.37 -28.22
N GLN A 119 5.71 9.09 -27.10
CA GLN A 119 5.71 10.56 -27.06
C GLN A 119 7.11 11.19 -27.11
N LYS A 120 8.16 10.40 -27.40
CA LYS A 120 9.57 10.84 -27.46
C LYS A 120 10.07 11.42 -26.13
N MET A 121 9.51 10.97 -25.01
CA MET A 121 9.94 11.33 -23.67
C MET A 121 10.89 10.27 -23.10
N VAL A 122 11.75 10.68 -22.16
CA VAL A 122 12.55 9.75 -21.36
C VAL A 122 11.67 9.24 -20.22
N SER A 123 11.19 8.01 -20.35
CA SER A 123 10.35 7.33 -19.35
C SER A 123 11.16 6.39 -18.48
N GLU A 124 11.01 6.52 -17.16
CA GLU A 124 11.66 5.69 -16.15
C GLU A 124 10.62 5.28 -15.10
N SER A 125 10.78 4.07 -14.55
CA SER A 125 9.95 3.53 -13.47
C SER A 125 10.74 3.45 -12.17
N GLU A 126 10.04 3.41 -11.04
CA GLU A 126 10.64 3.34 -9.70
C GLU A 126 11.69 4.44 -9.47
N TYR A 127 11.37 5.66 -9.91
CA TYR A 127 12.29 6.78 -9.84
C TYR A 127 12.47 7.23 -8.40
N ASP A 128 13.72 7.27 -7.95
CA ASP A 128 14.06 7.68 -6.59
C ASP A 128 13.75 9.18 -6.40
N MET A 129 13.00 9.45 -5.33
CA MET A 129 12.68 10.78 -4.83
C MET A 129 13.06 10.84 -3.35
N ASP A 130 13.36 12.04 -2.85
CA ASP A 130 13.70 12.19 -1.43
C ASP A 130 12.55 11.65 -0.56
N GLY A 131 12.83 10.60 0.22
CA GLY A 131 11.84 9.93 1.07
C GLY A 131 10.91 8.90 0.40
N GLY A 132 11.09 8.54 -0.88
CA GLY A 132 10.28 7.48 -1.51
C GLY A 132 10.58 7.20 -2.99
N LYS A 133 9.86 6.24 -3.58
CA LYS A 133 9.94 5.93 -5.01
C LYS A 133 8.67 6.31 -5.75
N LEU A 134 8.83 6.90 -6.92
CA LEU A 134 7.75 7.23 -7.84
C LEU A 134 7.53 6.10 -8.84
N ASP A 135 6.29 5.72 -9.10
CA ASP A 135 5.98 4.57 -9.96
C ASP A 135 6.49 4.78 -11.39
N VAL A 136 6.10 5.91 -12.02
CA VAL A 136 6.56 6.27 -13.37
C VAL A 136 6.80 7.77 -13.48
N VAL A 137 7.90 8.14 -14.11
CA VAL A 137 8.22 9.54 -14.43
C VAL A 137 8.56 9.69 -15.91
N TRP A 138 8.13 10.81 -16.50
CA TRP A 138 8.56 11.22 -17.83
C TRP A 138 9.34 12.53 -17.77
N ARG A 139 10.50 12.54 -18.44
CA ARG A 139 11.39 13.69 -18.57
C ARG A 139 11.59 14.07 -20.03
N ARG A 140 11.78 15.36 -20.30
CA ARG A 140 12.12 15.82 -21.66
C ARG A 140 13.54 15.44 -22.09
N VAL A 141 14.46 15.38 -21.13
CA VAL A 141 15.87 15.04 -21.35
C VAL A 141 16.36 14.12 -20.23
N LYS A 142 17.39 13.29 -20.49
CA LYS A 142 17.86 12.26 -19.54
C LYS A 142 18.28 12.80 -18.17
N LYS A 143 18.92 13.98 -18.14
CA LYS A 143 19.40 14.64 -16.91
C LYS A 143 18.42 15.68 -16.35
N GLY A 144 17.22 15.79 -16.92
CA GLY A 144 16.23 16.78 -16.50
C GLY A 144 15.42 16.30 -15.29
N PHE A 145 14.68 17.22 -14.67
CA PHE A 145 13.71 16.85 -13.64
C PHE A 145 12.44 16.22 -14.24
N PRO A 146 11.72 15.36 -13.49
CA PRO A 146 10.43 14.82 -13.89
C PRO A 146 9.44 15.92 -14.31
N THR A 147 9.02 15.89 -15.58
CA THR A 147 8.01 16.83 -16.09
C THR A 147 6.60 16.31 -15.85
N TYR A 148 6.44 14.98 -15.94
CA TYR A 148 5.20 14.26 -15.65
C TYR A 148 5.52 13.17 -14.64
N VAL A 149 4.70 13.04 -13.61
CA VAL A 149 4.84 12.06 -12.53
C VAL A 149 3.52 11.33 -12.37
N PHE A 150 3.59 10.00 -12.38
CA PHE A 150 2.44 9.13 -12.28
C PHE A 150 2.59 8.22 -11.06
N GLU A 151 1.54 8.14 -10.26
CA GLU A 151 1.38 7.17 -9.18
C GLU A 151 0.19 6.28 -9.50
N ILE A 152 0.38 4.96 -9.42
CA ILE A 152 -0.63 3.97 -9.79
C ILE A 152 -1.14 3.34 -8.49
N GLN A 153 -2.41 3.55 -8.19
CA GLN A 153 -3.09 2.95 -7.05
C GLN A 153 -4.09 1.91 -7.53
N VAL A 154 -3.79 0.63 -7.28
CA VAL A 154 -4.69 -0.50 -7.52
C VAL A 154 -5.00 -1.17 -6.19
N GLY A 155 -5.90 -0.58 -5.39
CA GLY A 155 -6.08 -1.00 -4.00
C GLY A 155 -4.89 -0.59 -3.13
N GLY A 156 -5.14 -0.11 -1.90
CA GLY A 156 -4.09 0.30 -0.96
C GLY A 156 -4.23 1.74 -0.47
N ASP A 157 -3.11 2.42 -0.22
CA ASP A 157 -3.08 3.71 0.48
C ASP A 157 -3.00 4.93 -0.48
N LEU A 158 -4.18 5.43 -0.85
CA LEU A 158 -4.36 6.68 -1.60
C LEU A 158 -3.70 7.89 -0.93
N TYR A 159 -3.65 7.94 0.41
CA TYR A 159 -3.08 9.08 1.14
C TYR A 159 -1.59 9.17 0.86
N HIS A 160 -0.89 8.04 0.93
CA HIS A 160 0.54 7.99 0.63
C HIS A 160 0.83 8.30 -0.83
N ALA A 161 0.05 7.77 -1.78
CA ALA A 161 0.20 8.05 -3.20
C ALA A 161 0.03 9.56 -3.52
N ILE A 162 -1.02 10.20 -2.99
CA ILE A 162 -1.25 11.64 -3.16
C ILE A 162 -0.14 12.46 -2.48
N GLY A 163 0.35 12.01 -1.33
CA GLY A 163 1.49 12.62 -0.64
C GLY A 163 2.77 12.63 -1.50
N LYS A 164 3.10 11.51 -2.15
CA LYS A 164 4.23 11.42 -3.09
C LYS A 164 4.06 12.39 -4.27
N LEU A 165 2.86 12.46 -4.84
CA LEU A 165 2.57 13.40 -5.93
C LEU A 165 2.70 14.86 -5.48
N LYS A 166 2.20 15.20 -4.29
CA LYS A 166 2.39 16.55 -3.72
C LYS A 166 3.88 16.88 -3.61
N HIS A 167 4.68 15.96 -3.08
CA HIS A 167 6.11 16.17 -2.90
C HIS A 167 6.83 16.40 -4.24
N ALA A 168 6.53 15.58 -5.26
CA ALA A 168 7.08 15.75 -6.60
C ALA A 168 6.69 17.09 -7.22
N HIS A 169 5.44 17.52 -7.03
CA HIS A 169 4.98 18.84 -7.46
C HIS A 169 5.75 19.96 -6.73
N ASP A 170 5.91 19.86 -5.42
CA ASP A 170 6.58 20.91 -4.63
C ASP A 170 8.08 21.03 -4.97
N LEU A 171 8.74 19.91 -5.29
CA LEU A 171 10.15 19.89 -5.68
C LEU A 171 10.41 20.39 -7.11
N TRP A 172 9.59 19.98 -8.07
CA TRP A 172 9.91 20.15 -9.50
C TRP A 172 8.82 20.86 -10.30
N ASN A 173 7.72 21.25 -9.66
CA ASN A 173 6.52 21.77 -10.32
C ASN A 173 6.03 20.83 -11.44
N SER A 174 6.11 19.52 -11.18
CA SER A 174 5.73 18.47 -12.13
C SER A 174 4.22 18.46 -12.39
N ASN A 175 3.83 18.02 -13.58
CA ASN A 175 2.45 17.63 -13.85
C ASN A 175 2.22 16.28 -13.18
N ILE A 176 1.27 16.24 -12.24
CA ILE A 176 1.05 15.08 -11.37
C ILE A 176 -0.26 14.36 -11.69
N PHE A 177 -0.17 13.04 -11.78
CA PHE A 177 -1.27 12.18 -12.21
C PHE A 177 -1.43 11.02 -11.23
N LEU A 178 -2.64 10.87 -10.70
CA LEU A 178 -3.03 9.70 -9.92
C LEU A 178 -3.81 8.77 -10.84
N ILE A 179 -3.28 7.58 -11.08
CA ILE A 179 -3.94 6.54 -11.86
C ILE A 179 -4.58 5.56 -10.89
N THR A 180 -5.89 5.38 -10.96
CA THR A 180 -6.61 4.56 -9.98
C THR A 180 -7.79 3.81 -10.59
N THR A 181 -8.34 2.86 -9.83
CA THR A 181 -9.56 2.16 -10.23
C THR A 181 -10.78 3.09 -10.10
N LYS A 182 -11.82 2.83 -10.90
CA LYS A 182 -13.07 3.61 -10.87
C LYS A 182 -13.69 3.73 -9.47
N ASN A 183 -13.54 2.70 -8.64
CA ASN A 183 -14.12 2.66 -7.29
C ASN A 183 -13.39 3.56 -6.28
N GLU A 184 -12.15 3.95 -6.58
CA GLU A 184 -11.28 4.73 -5.71
C GLU A 184 -11.28 6.23 -6.06
N VAL A 185 -11.83 6.61 -7.22
CA VAL A 185 -11.92 8.01 -7.67
C VAL A 185 -12.63 8.90 -6.66
N ALA A 186 -13.76 8.45 -6.09
CA ALA A 186 -14.52 9.24 -5.11
C ALA A 186 -13.72 9.50 -3.82
N LYS A 187 -12.98 8.48 -3.34
CA LYS A 187 -12.11 8.60 -2.16
C LYS A 187 -10.92 9.52 -2.43
N ALA A 188 -10.33 9.43 -3.62
CA ALA A 188 -9.26 10.34 -4.04
C ALA A 188 -9.76 11.79 -4.07
N GLN A 189 -10.95 12.04 -4.60
CA GLN A 189 -11.57 13.36 -4.63
C GLN A 189 -11.85 13.91 -3.23
N GLU A 190 -12.33 13.08 -2.30
CA GLU A 190 -12.53 13.48 -0.90
C GLU A 190 -11.22 13.95 -0.25
N LEU A 191 -10.15 13.17 -0.40
CA LEU A 191 -8.81 13.52 0.11
C LEU A 191 -8.27 14.81 -0.51
N LEU A 192 -8.51 15.02 -1.80
CA LEU A 192 -8.12 16.23 -2.51
C LEU A 192 -8.91 17.45 -2.07
N SER A 193 -10.21 17.32 -1.83
CA SER A 193 -11.03 18.46 -1.36
C SER A 193 -10.74 18.86 0.10
N GLY A 194 -10.20 17.93 0.90
CA GLY A 194 -9.85 18.16 2.30
C GLY A 194 -8.35 18.36 2.51
N THR A 195 -7.65 17.28 2.86
CA THR A 195 -6.25 17.31 3.30
C THR A 195 -5.29 17.85 2.23
N PHE A 196 -5.56 17.56 0.95
CA PHE A 196 -4.67 17.89 -0.17
C PHE A 196 -5.24 18.99 -1.10
N HIS A 197 -6.07 19.89 -0.57
CA HIS A 197 -6.73 20.97 -1.34
C HIS A 197 -5.76 21.87 -2.11
N GLU A 198 -4.53 22.02 -1.64
CA GLU A 198 -3.46 22.78 -2.31
C GLU A 198 -3.15 22.28 -3.73
N ILE A 199 -3.29 20.97 -3.97
CA ILE A 199 -2.97 20.33 -5.25
C ILE A 199 -4.20 19.84 -6.00
N GLU A 200 -5.41 20.00 -5.46
CA GLU A 200 -6.66 19.54 -6.07
C GLU A 200 -6.80 20.00 -7.54
N ARG A 201 -6.46 21.26 -7.83
CA ARG A 201 -6.53 21.81 -9.19
C ARG A 201 -5.34 21.46 -10.09
N LYS A 202 -4.29 20.87 -9.52
CA LYS A 202 -3.03 20.58 -10.21
C LYS A 202 -2.89 19.09 -10.54
N ILE A 203 -3.43 18.23 -9.68
CA ILE A 203 -3.46 16.79 -9.87
C ILE A 203 -4.56 16.39 -10.85
N ARG A 204 -4.26 15.39 -11.68
CA ARG A 204 -5.25 14.76 -12.55
C ARG A 204 -5.48 13.33 -12.10
N VAL A 205 -6.69 13.03 -11.65
CA VAL A 205 -7.11 11.67 -11.34
C VAL A 205 -7.62 11.00 -12.63
N ILE A 206 -7.02 9.87 -13.00
CA ILE A 206 -7.28 9.15 -14.24
C ILE A 206 -7.63 7.70 -13.92
N GLU A 207 -8.68 7.20 -14.53
CA GLU A 207 -9.06 5.78 -14.44
C GLU A 207 -8.10 4.92 -15.28
N ILE A 208 -7.73 3.74 -14.77
CA ILE A 208 -6.83 2.79 -15.45
C ILE A 208 -7.32 2.45 -16.86
N GLU A 209 -8.64 2.34 -17.04
CA GLU A 209 -9.28 2.05 -18.32
C GLU A 209 -8.92 3.09 -19.40
N LYS A 210 -8.79 4.37 -19.01
CA LYS A 210 -8.40 5.44 -19.94
C LYS A 210 -6.93 5.32 -20.37
N ILE A 211 -6.05 4.82 -19.49
CA ILE A 211 -4.65 4.53 -19.86
C ILE A 211 -4.60 3.36 -20.84
N ASN A 212 -5.40 2.32 -20.61
CA ASN A 212 -5.51 1.18 -21.52
C ASN A 212 -6.01 1.59 -22.91
N GLU A 213 -7.03 2.45 -22.95
CA GLU A 213 -7.56 3.01 -24.20
C GLU A 213 -6.52 3.87 -24.93
N LEU A 214 -5.86 4.79 -24.21
CA LEU A 214 -4.82 5.65 -24.77
C LEU A 214 -3.67 4.83 -25.38
N PHE A 215 -3.24 3.77 -24.66
CA PHE A 215 -2.21 2.88 -25.13
C PHE A 215 -2.59 2.20 -26.45
N LYS A 216 -3.80 1.61 -26.50
CA LYS A 216 -4.32 0.94 -27.69
C LYS A 216 -4.37 1.89 -28.89
N LEU A 217 -4.89 3.12 -28.70
CA LEU A 217 -5.00 4.11 -29.76
C LEU A 217 -3.63 4.54 -30.29
N LYS A 218 -2.67 4.80 -29.40
CA LYS A 218 -1.31 5.19 -29.81
C LYS A 218 -0.59 4.08 -30.56
N LYS A 219 -0.75 2.83 -30.12
CA LYS A 219 -0.17 1.68 -30.79
C LYS A 219 -0.78 1.48 -32.19
N ALA A 220 -2.10 1.50 -32.29
CA ALA A 220 -2.80 1.41 -33.57
C ALA A 220 -2.39 2.53 -34.55
N TYR A 221 -2.24 3.76 -34.05
CA TYR A 221 -1.77 4.88 -34.86
C TYR A 221 -0.34 4.65 -35.38
N LYS A 222 0.59 4.21 -34.52
CA LYS A 222 1.98 3.91 -34.93
C LYS A 222 2.05 2.74 -35.91
N ASP A 223 1.26 1.69 -35.69
CA ASP A 223 1.19 0.54 -36.59
C ASP A 223 0.65 0.97 -37.97
N PHE A 224 -0.30 1.92 -37.98
CA PHE A 224 -0.82 2.51 -39.20
C PHE A 224 0.23 3.39 -39.92
N GLU A 225 1.00 4.22 -39.19
CA GLU A 225 2.13 4.97 -39.77
C GLU A 225 3.17 4.04 -40.41
N TYR A 226 3.45 2.89 -39.79
CA TYR A 226 4.34 1.88 -40.34
C TYR A 226 3.77 1.25 -41.63
N GLN A 227 2.48 0.92 -41.65
CA GLN A 227 1.81 0.40 -42.86
C GLN A 227 1.82 1.41 -44.01
N LEU A 228 1.71 2.70 -43.71
CA LEU A 228 1.79 3.78 -44.70
C LEU A 228 3.23 4.14 -45.10
N GLY A 229 4.24 3.62 -44.41
CA GLY A 229 5.66 3.88 -44.69
C GLY A 229 6.17 5.26 -44.24
N ILE A 230 5.54 5.85 -43.22
CA ILE A 230 5.83 7.23 -42.75
C ILE A 230 6.55 7.23 -41.37
N SER A 231 6.84 6.04 -40.83
CA SER A 231 7.49 5.89 -39.51
C SER A 231 9.02 6.06 -39.55
#